data_AF-A0A7J4U8Y2-F1
#
_entry.id   AF-A0A7J4U8Y2-F1
#
_cell.length_a   1.000
_cell.length_b   1.000
_cell.length_c   1.000
_cell.angle_alpha   90.00
_cell.angle_beta   90.00
_cell.angle_gamma   90.00
#
_symmetry.space_group_name_H-M   'P 1'
#
loop_
_entity.id
_entity.type
_entity.pdbx_description
1 polymer ?
#
loop_
_entity_poly.entity_id
_entity_poly.type
_entity_poly.pdbx_seq_one_letter_code
_entity_poly.pdbx_strand_id
1 'polypeptide(L)'
;MIEEKPVSHLTSLKREYTKRATEIYDFLGDKLSKVADYFSRGPYEIFYLSALGGLTAFMLSYNHETTKGHTIPLAFSETSKIERTAKSIGIEVPVMTDYLSKTNDLCTKVFEGWNESWESTWLGNHTKVFAEKMDEKTDITFKTHKYEIPQLSKIVPNRADSLLKELSNLKEMSKNVGYANNYLDKSWDDSHNDIYHTEYYTETETHTDSDGNTHTETVTKSKQVYDYTINTYTYKKIYGENSSKKLDDIIKWFPYLPLEIKILTAKETGPENEFAIERSRKNELEGKRLTQEEFLKIANSWAYGSQIYIDDRNLNKLHQYLKINAEQWRKAKNTAKSETIITYNYSHAEPNEFKVVESTLDNGTTFVRTVEGMLETIDFTRKNVPVLEQKINQLIQVELFYKKGDSDDLKDEIMDLSRKIYIMNFPEGFNVDTSNYGLTALLTLLGLLAGAGIGFGLDRADNKYKIYDRIRKVLP
;
A
#
# COMPACT_ATOMS: atom_id res chain seq x y z
N MET A 1 20.18 -28.15 -9.21
CA MET A 1 20.73 -26.79 -9.38
C MET A 1 19.56 -25.88 -9.71
N ILE A 2 19.07 -25.14 -8.71
CA ILE A 2 17.99 -24.18 -8.87
C ILE A 2 18.67 -22.86 -9.24
N GLU A 3 18.50 -22.41 -10.48
CA GLU A 3 18.92 -21.07 -10.90
C GLU A 3 17.99 -20.05 -10.21
N GLU A 4 18.52 -19.35 -9.21
CA GLU A 4 17.96 -18.09 -8.76
C GLU A 4 18.14 -17.05 -9.87
N LYS A 5 17.04 -16.55 -10.42
CA LYS A 5 16.98 -15.35 -11.27
C LYS A 5 15.93 -14.38 -10.71
N PRO A 6 16.14 -13.07 -10.87
CA PRO A 6 16.55 -12.27 -9.72
C PRO A 6 15.52 -11.23 -9.27
N VAL A 7 15.73 -10.84 -8.01
CA VAL A 7 15.15 -9.77 -7.19
C VAL A 7 15.37 -8.34 -7.78
N SER A 8 15.56 -8.20 -9.10
CA SER A 8 16.03 -6.94 -9.72
C SER A 8 15.02 -5.80 -9.62
N HIS A 9 13.71 -6.07 -9.71
CA HIS A 9 12.67 -5.03 -9.66
C HIS A 9 12.42 -4.50 -8.24
N LEU A 10 12.51 -5.36 -7.22
CA LEU A 10 12.43 -4.93 -5.81
C LEU A 10 13.69 -4.15 -5.39
N THR A 11 14.84 -4.49 -5.97
CA THR A 11 16.10 -3.78 -5.71
C THR A 11 16.12 -2.39 -6.38
N SER A 12 15.51 -2.23 -7.57
CA SER A 12 15.40 -0.94 -8.24
C SER A 12 14.44 0.00 -7.51
N LEU A 13 13.26 -0.49 -7.10
CA LEU A 13 12.31 0.25 -6.27
C LEU A 13 12.92 0.66 -4.94
N LYS A 14 13.60 -0.27 -4.24
CA LYS A 14 14.27 0.04 -2.97
C LYS A 14 15.38 1.08 -3.15
N ARG A 15 16.15 1.06 -4.25
CA ARG A 15 17.13 2.09 -4.58
C ARG A 15 16.49 3.44 -4.87
N GLU A 16 15.36 3.49 -5.58
CA GLU A 16 14.66 4.74 -5.90
C GLU A 16 14.03 5.37 -4.64
N TYR A 17 13.42 4.56 -3.76
CA TYR A 17 12.92 5.03 -2.46
C TYR A 17 14.05 5.51 -1.54
N THR A 18 15.17 4.76 -1.48
CA THR A 18 16.32 5.17 -0.68
C THR A 18 16.91 6.48 -1.23
N LYS A 19 17.03 6.61 -2.55
CA LYS A 19 17.53 7.83 -3.20
C LYS A 19 16.62 9.04 -2.94
N ARG A 20 15.29 8.90 -3.08
CA ARG A 20 14.34 9.98 -2.74
C ARG A 20 14.34 10.31 -1.26
N ALA A 21 14.47 9.32 -0.38
CA ALA A 21 14.60 9.55 1.06
C ALA A 21 15.89 10.30 1.41
N THR A 22 17.01 9.96 0.77
CA THR A 22 18.29 10.67 0.91
C THR A 22 18.19 12.09 0.33
N GLU A 23 17.57 12.30 -0.83
CA GLU A 23 17.35 13.62 -1.40
C GLU A 23 16.45 14.50 -0.52
N ILE A 24 15.40 13.93 0.08
CA ILE A 24 14.55 14.62 1.06
C ILE A 24 15.34 14.91 2.34
N TYR A 25 16.15 13.97 2.83
CA TYR A 25 16.98 14.14 4.02
C TYR A 25 18.07 15.19 3.81
N ASP A 26 18.71 15.23 2.64
CA ASP A 26 19.74 16.20 2.27
C ASP A 26 19.13 17.58 1.99
N PHE A 27 17.95 17.64 1.35
CA PHE A 27 17.21 18.88 1.17
C PHE A 27 16.74 19.45 2.51
N LEU A 28 16.19 18.60 3.39
CA LEU A 28 15.83 18.98 4.76
C LEU A 28 17.07 19.34 5.56
N GLY A 29 18.18 18.61 5.40
CA GLY A 29 19.45 18.86 6.08
C GLY A 29 20.09 20.19 5.71
N ASP A 30 20.15 20.55 4.42
CA ASP A 30 20.66 21.84 3.92
C ASP A 30 19.72 23.01 4.27
N LYS A 31 18.40 22.78 4.28
CA LYS A 31 17.44 23.80 4.73
C LYS A 31 17.47 23.98 6.25
N LEU A 32 17.54 22.88 7.02
CA LEU A 32 17.65 22.90 8.48
C LEU A 32 18.99 23.47 8.94
N SER A 33 20.09 23.24 8.20
CA SER A 33 21.40 23.84 8.51
C SER A 33 21.42 25.35 8.23
N LYS A 34 20.80 25.82 7.14
CA LYS A 34 20.61 27.25 6.86
C LYS A 34 19.67 27.93 7.86
N VAL A 35 18.63 27.21 8.29
CA VAL A 35 17.73 27.64 9.35
C VAL A 35 18.47 27.69 10.70
N ALA A 36 19.30 26.69 11.01
CA ALA A 36 20.14 26.66 12.20
C ALA A 36 21.24 27.73 12.21
N ASP A 37 21.87 28.05 11.06
CA ASP A 37 22.85 29.14 10.92
C ASP A 37 22.17 30.53 10.96
N TYR A 38 20.91 30.63 10.54
CA TYR A 38 20.09 31.82 10.75
C TYR A 38 19.67 31.99 12.22
N PHE A 39 19.33 30.88 12.91
CA PHE A 39 18.98 30.89 14.33
C PHE A 39 20.19 31.09 15.26
N SER A 40 21.38 30.61 14.90
CA SER A 40 22.61 30.81 15.69
C SER A 40 23.08 32.26 15.68
N ARG A 41 22.59 33.07 14.72
CA ARG A 41 22.91 34.50 14.55
C ARG A 41 21.74 35.43 14.87
N GLY A 42 20.54 34.89 15.12
CA GLY A 42 19.32 35.63 15.43
C GLY A 42 19.14 35.91 16.92
N PRO A 43 18.19 36.79 17.30
CA PRO A 43 17.81 37.02 18.68
C PRO A 43 17.34 35.70 19.34
N TYR A 44 17.75 35.48 20.59
CA TYR A 44 17.46 34.26 21.35
C TYR A 44 15.96 33.98 21.44
N GLU A 45 15.12 35.01 21.40
CA GLU A 45 13.66 34.94 21.38
C GLU A 45 13.10 34.12 20.22
N ILE A 46 13.71 34.22 19.01
CA ILE A 46 13.27 33.47 17.83
C ILE A 46 13.54 31.97 18.02
N PHE A 47 14.71 31.63 18.60
CA PHE A 47 15.09 30.25 18.88
C PHE A 47 14.19 29.62 19.96
N TYR A 48 13.98 30.31 21.10
CA TYR A 48 13.14 29.81 22.19
C TYR A 48 11.69 29.60 21.75
N LEU A 49 11.11 30.55 21.01
CA LEU A 49 9.73 30.43 20.56
C LEU A 49 9.56 29.40 19.44
N SER A 50 10.55 29.26 18.55
CA SER A 50 10.58 28.15 17.59
C SER A 50 10.60 26.79 18.30
N ALA A 51 11.54 26.60 19.24
CA ALA A 51 11.64 25.36 20.02
C ALA A 51 10.36 25.05 20.81
N LEU A 52 9.76 26.07 21.45
CA LEU A 52 8.49 25.92 22.16
C LEU A 52 7.34 25.54 21.23
N GLY A 53 7.25 26.19 20.06
CA GLY A 53 6.25 25.90 19.04
C GLY A 53 6.38 24.48 18.49
N GLY A 54 7.61 24.05 18.18
CA GLY A 54 7.91 22.68 17.74
C GLY A 54 7.56 21.64 18.79
N LEU A 55 7.98 21.85 20.05
CA LEU A 55 7.71 20.94 21.16
C LEU A 55 6.21 20.83 21.47
N THR A 56 5.48 21.94 21.44
CA THR A 56 4.01 21.95 21.64
C THR A 56 3.31 21.19 20.51
N ALA A 57 3.69 21.44 19.25
CA ALA A 57 3.12 20.74 18.11
C ALA A 57 3.45 19.24 18.10
N PHE A 58 4.69 18.88 18.46
CA PHE A 58 5.10 17.50 18.64
C PHE A 58 4.25 16.82 19.72
N MET A 59 4.15 17.39 20.92
CA MET A 59 3.38 16.78 22.01
C MET A 59 1.90 16.59 21.64
N LEU A 60 1.26 17.63 21.07
CA LEU A 60 -0.14 17.56 20.66
C LEU A 60 -0.37 16.53 19.55
N SER A 61 0.46 16.56 18.50
CA SER A 61 0.30 15.63 17.38
C SER A 61 0.69 14.20 17.75
N TYR A 62 1.78 14.00 18.49
CA TYR A 62 2.20 12.69 18.97
C TYR A 62 1.11 12.10 19.85
N ASN A 63 0.56 12.85 20.80
CA ASN A 63 -0.52 12.38 21.64
C ASN A 63 -1.79 12.04 20.83
N HIS A 64 -2.15 12.87 19.85
CA HIS A 64 -3.30 12.63 18.97
C HIS A 64 -3.13 11.36 18.11
N GLU A 65 -1.98 11.20 17.46
CA GLU A 65 -1.69 10.04 16.61
C GLU A 65 -1.48 8.76 17.42
N THR A 66 -0.91 8.87 18.63
CA THR A 66 -0.81 7.77 19.60
C THR A 66 -2.22 7.35 20.06
N THR A 67 -3.09 8.31 20.41
CA THR A 67 -4.48 8.03 20.79
C THR A 67 -5.26 7.33 19.65
N LYS A 68 -5.06 7.76 18.40
CA LYS A 68 -5.63 7.06 17.23
C LYS A 68 -5.07 5.64 17.07
N GLY A 69 -3.76 5.48 17.23
CA GLY A 69 -3.06 4.19 17.18
C GLY A 69 -3.61 3.15 18.18
N HIS A 70 -4.28 3.61 19.23
CA HIS A 70 -4.87 2.77 20.27
C HIS A 70 -6.32 2.34 19.97
N THR A 71 -6.97 2.94 18.96
CA THR A 71 -8.37 2.65 18.61
C THR A 71 -8.44 2.13 17.18
N ILE A 72 -8.31 0.81 17.02
CA ILE A 72 -8.49 0.14 15.73
C ILE A 72 -9.98 -0.10 15.50
N PRO A 73 -10.56 0.27 14.34
CA PRO A 73 -11.97 0.00 14.06
C PRO A 73 -12.28 -1.51 14.05
N LEU A 74 -13.33 -1.93 14.75
CA LEU A 74 -13.71 -3.33 14.89
C LEU A 74 -15.04 -3.61 14.18
N ALA A 75 -15.17 -4.77 13.55
CA ALA A 75 -16.45 -5.38 13.21
C ALA A 75 -16.27 -6.86 12.94
N PHE A 76 -17.01 -7.69 13.68
CA PHE A 76 -17.05 -9.12 13.48
C PHE A 76 -17.95 -9.48 12.29
N SER A 77 -17.65 -10.60 11.65
CA SER A 77 -18.34 -11.04 10.44
C SER A 77 -19.72 -11.62 10.68
N GLU A 78 -20.19 -11.68 11.92
CA GLU A 78 -21.50 -12.25 12.26
C GLU A 78 -21.69 -13.70 11.79
N THR A 79 -20.65 -14.53 11.91
CA THR A 79 -20.64 -15.90 11.35
C THR A 79 -21.90 -16.72 11.68
N SER A 80 -22.42 -16.66 12.92
CA SER A 80 -23.67 -17.36 13.28
C SER A 80 -24.88 -16.92 12.43
N LYS A 81 -24.92 -15.65 12.01
CA LYS A 81 -25.99 -15.06 11.19
C LYS A 81 -25.81 -15.44 9.73
N ILE A 82 -24.56 -15.50 9.25
CA ILE A 82 -24.21 -16.01 7.92
C ILE A 82 -24.65 -17.47 7.77
N GLU A 83 -24.34 -18.32 8.75
CA GLU A 83 -24.73 -19.74 8.72
C GLU A 83 -26.25 -19.93 8.77
N ARG A 84 -26.95 -19.14 9.59
CA ARG A 84 -28.43 -19.11 9.59
C ARG A 84 -28.96 -18.72 8.22
N THR A 85 -28.33 -17.74 7.57
CA THR A 85 -28.69 -17.30 6.23
C THR A 85 -28.48 -18.43 5.23
N ALA A 86 -27.30 -19.07 5.20
CA ALA A 86 -27.00 -20.20 4.32
C ALA A 86 -28.02 -21.34 4.49
N LYS A 87 -28.31 -21.71 5.75
CA LYS A 87 -29.31 -22.72 6.08
C LYS A 87 -30.71 -22.33 5.59
N SER A 88 -31.11 -21.07 5.71
CA SER A 88 -32.44 -20.60 5.28
C SER A 88 -32.67 -20.69 3.77
N ILE A 89 -31.60 -20.62 2.98
CA ILE A 89 -31.63 -20.76 1.52
C ILE A 89 -31.20 -22.16 1.05
N GLY A 90 -31.03 -23.11 1.99
CA GLY A 90 -30.76 -24.51 1.67
C GLY A 90 -29.36 -24.82 1.13
N ILE A 91 -28.36 -23.97 1.41
CA ILE A 91 -26.96 -24.22 1.01
C ILE A 91 -26.03 -24.29 2.22
N GLU A 92 -24.88 -24.94 2.04
CA GLU A 92 -23.76 -24.82 2.97
C GLU A 92 -23.07 -23.45 2.81
N VAL A 93 -22.40 -22.98 3.86
CA VAL A 93 -21.60 -21.76 3.76
C VAL A 93 -20.47 -21.98 2.76
N PRO A 94 -20.35 -21.18 1.68
CA PRO A 94 -19.29 -21.34 0.71
C PRO A 94 -17.90 -21.24 1.37
N VAL A 95 -16.94 -22.06 0.91
CA VAL A 95 -15.58 -22.12 1.50
C VAL A 95 -14.92 -20.74 1.56
N MET A 96 -15.08 -19.94 0.51
CA MET A 96 -14.58 -18.57 0.44
C MET A 96 -15.21 -17.64 1.49
N THR A 97 -16.54 -17.75 1.70
CA THR A 97 -17.24 -17.00 2.76
C THR A 97 -16.70 -17.39 4.13
N ASP A 98 -16.56 -18.69 4.38
CA ASP A 98 -16.07 -19.21 5.66
C ASP A 98 -14.62 -18.77 5.91
N TYR A 99 -13.73 -18.89 4.91
CA TYR A 99 -12.34 -18.42 4.98
C TYR A 99 -12.25 -16.92 5.34
N LEU A 100 -12.93 -16.06 4.57
CA LEU A 100 -12.84 -14.61 4.75
C LEU A 100 -13.46 -14.17 6.10
N SER A 101 -14.65 -14.67 6.43
CA SER A 101 -15.30 -14.33 7.70
C SER A 101 -14.48 -14.76 8.92
N LYS A 102 -13.87 -15.95 8.88
CA LYS A 102 -13.02 -16.47 9.96
C LYS A 102 -11.70 -15.71 10.07
N THR A 103 -11.13 -15.28 8.94
CA THR A 103 -9.91 -14.47 8.92
C THR A 103 -10.17 -13.08 9.51
N ASN A 104 -11.29 -12.45 9.14
CA ASN A 104 -11.72 -11.18 9.74
C ASN A 104 -11.96 -11.31 11.25
N ASP A 105 -12.71 -12.33 11.68
CA ASP A 105 -12.99 -12.58 13.10
C ASP A 105 -11.69 -12.77 13.90
N LEU A 106 -10.69 -13.49 13.35
CA LEU A 106 -9.40 -13.73 13.99
C LEU A 106 -8.64 -12.42 14.22
N CYS A 107 -8.44 -11.63 13.17
CA CYS A 107 -7.74 -10.34 13.28
C CYS A 107 -8.50 -9.39 14.20
N THR A 108 -9.83 -9.32 14.07
CA THR A 108 -10.68 -8.44 14.90
C THR A 108 -10.56 -8.77 16.38
N LYS A 109 -10.42 -10.04 16.76
CA LYS A 109 -10.18 -10.40 18.18
C LYS A 109 -8.85 -9.89 18.71
N VAL A 110 -7.79 -9.94 17.90
CA VAL A 110 -6.48 -9.38 18.31
C VAL A 110 -6.59 -7.87 18.47
N PHE A 111 -7.22 -7.19 17.50
CA PHE A 111 -7.45 -5.75 17.55
C PHE A 111 -8.34 -5.33 18.72
N GLU A 112 -9.35 -6.14 19.05
CA GLU A 112 -10.21 -5.91 20.22
C GLU A 112 -9.40 -5.97 21.51
N GLY A 113 -8.57 -7.01 21.71
CA GLY A 113 -7.73 -7.08 22.90
C GLY A 113 -6.71 -5.94 22.96
N TRP A 114 -6.20 -5.48 21.82
CA TRP A 114 -5.34 -4.29 21.74
C TRP A 114 -6.08 -3.05 22.24
N ASN A 115 -7.26 -2.75 21.69
CA ASN A 115 -8.06 -1.60 22.10
C ASN A 115 -8.41 -1.67 23.60
N GLU A 116 -8.80 -2.84 24.10
CA GLU A 116 -9.13 -3.05 25.51
C GLU A 116 -7.93 -2.83 26.44
N SER A 117 -6.72 -3.14 26.00
CA SER A 117 -5.49 -2.91 26.76
C SER A 117 -5.19 -1.43 26.98
N TRP A 118 -5.60 -0.56 26.06
CA TRP A 118 -5.44 0.88 26.18
C TRP A 118 -6.56 1.53 26.99
N GLU A 119 -7.78 1.01 26.92
CA GLU A 119 -8.90 1.54 27.70
C GLU A 119 -8.77 1.26 29.21
N SER A 120 -8.18 0.12 29.58
CA SER A 120 -8.16 -0.35 30.96
C SER A 120 -7.05 0.28 31.83
N THR A 121 -6.16 1.08 31.24
CA THR A 121 -4.99 1.60 31.94
C THR A 121 -4.69 3.05 31.58
N TRP A 122 -4.87 3.97 32.54
CA TRP A 122 -4.44 5.36 32.39
C TRP A 122 -2.94 5.56 32.73
N LEU A 123 -2.34 4.62 33.49
CA LEU A 123 -0.94 4.64 33.97
C LEU A 123 -0.27 3.25 34.04
N GLY A 124 -0.84 2.21 33.43
CA GLY A 124 -0.37 0.83 33.63
C GLY A 124 0.33 0.19 32.42
N ASN A 125 0.87 -1.01 32.63
CA ASN A 125 1.58 -1.77 31.62
C ASN A 125 0.59 -2.35 30.59
N HIS A 126 0.40 -1.64 29.47
CA HIS A 126 -0.48 -2.05 28.38
C HIS A 126 -0.11 -3.40 27.79
N THR A 127 1.18 -3.74 27.72
CA THR A 127 1.66 -5.04 27.24
C THR A 127 1.14 -6.17 28.11
N LYS A 128 1.17 -5.98 29.44
CA LYS A 128 0.58 -6.94 30.39
C LYS A 128 -0.93 -7.06 30.22
N VAL A 129 -1.66 -5.95 30.15
CA VAL A 129 -3.13 -5.99 29.97
C VAL A 129 -3.49 -6.62 28.62
N PHE A 130 -2.72 -6.35 27.57
CA PHE A 130 -2.89 -7.01 26.28
C PHE A 130 -2.71 -8.52 26.39
N ALA A 131 -1.69 -8.98 27.14
CA ALA A 131 -1.50 -10.40 27.42
C ALA A 131 -2.70 -11.01 28.19
N GLU A 132 -3.25 -10.32 29.19
CA GLU A 132 -4.45 -10.74 29.93
C GLU A 132 -5.67 -10.86 29.00
N LYS A 133 -5.86 -9.89 28.09
CA LYS A 133 -6.95 -9.92 27.10
C LYS A 133 -6.77 -11.01 26.05
N MET A 134 -5.54 -11.30 25.66
CA MET A 134 -5.25 -12.45 24.81
C MET A 134 -5.51 -13.77 25.54
N ASP A 135 -5.15 -13.89 26.82
CA ASP A 135 -5.43 -15.09 27.62
C ASP A 135 -6.94 -15.37 27.68
N GLU A 136 -7.75 -14.36 27.99
CA GLU A 136 -9.23 -14.42 27.94
C GLU A 136 -9.75 -14.91 26.57
N LYS A 137 -9.18 -14.39 25.47
CA LYS A 137 -9.58 -14.74 24.08
C LYS A 137 -8.99 -16.07 23.58
N THR A 138 -8.09 -16.68 24.35
CA THR A 138 -7.60 -18.04 24.12
C THR A 138 -8.34 -19.08 24.96
N ASP A 139 -8.94 -18.68 26.08
CA ASP A 139 -9.76 -19.54 26.91
C ASP A 139 -11.18 -19.68 26.33
N ILE A 140 -11.52 -20.92 25.93
CA ILE A 140 -12.83 -21.27 25.37
C ILE A 140 -14.00 -21.10 26.36
N THR A 141 -13.72 -20.95 27.66
CA THR A 141 -14.74 -20.77 28.70
C THR A 141 -15.23 -19.33 28.81
N PHE A 142 -14.43 -18.34 28.37
CA PHE A 142 -14.77 -16.91 28.36
C PHE A 142 -15.35 -16.42 27.02
N LYS A 143 -15.89 -17.35 26.24
CA LYS A 143 -16.34 -17.14 24.87
C LYS A 143 -17.48 -16.10 24.75
N THR A 144 -17.16 -14.94 24.17
CA THR A 144 -18.14 -13.88 23.82
C THR A 144 -18.66 -14.00 22.38
N HIS A 145 -17.82 -14.47 21.46
CA HIS A 145 -18.17 -14.65 20.05
C HIS A 145 -18.23 -16.14 19.68
N LYS A 146 -18.72 -16.48 18.47
CA LYS A 146 -18.93 -17.89 18.09
C LYS A 146 -17.64 -18.72 18.08
N TYR A 147 -16.47 -18.13 17.83
CA TYR A 147 -15.20 -18.86 17.80
C TYR A 147 -14.14 -18.03 18.48
N GLU A 148 -13.31 -18.66 19.32
CA GLU A 148 -12.15 -18.04 19.96
C GLU A 148 -10.84 -18.30 19.19
N ILE A 149 -9.76 -17.59 19.55
CA ILE A 149 -8.50 -17.58 18.78
C ILE A 149 -8.00 -19.00 18.47
N PRO A 150 -7.88 -19.95 19.43
CA PRO A 150 -7.39 -21.30 19.13
C PRO A 150 -8.29 -22.11 18.19
N GLN A 151 -9.59 -21.79 18.13
CA GLN A 151 -10.51 -22.41 17.18
C GLN A 151 -10.31 -21.81 15.80
N LEU A 152 -10.22 -20.48 15.71
CA LEU A 152 -9.99 -19.76 14.46
C LEU A 152 -8.62 -20.14 13.85
N SER A 153 -7.58 -20.26 14.67
CA SER A 153 -6.24 -20.64 14.22
C SER A 153 -6.15 -22.05 13.64
N LYS A 154 -7.10 -22.93 13.97
CA LYS A 154 -7.26 -24.24 13.34
C LYS A 154 -8.15 -24.19 12.11
N ILE A 155 -9.22 -23.39 12.13
CA ILE A 155 -10.19 -23.32 11.04
C ILE A 155 -9.61 -22.59 9.82
N VAL A 156 -9.00 -21.41 10.02
CA VAL A 156 -8.54 -20.54 8.93
C VAL A 156 -7.54 -21.25 8.00
N PRO A 157 -6.47 -21.91 8.48
CA PRO A 157 -5.55 -22.61 7.59
C PRO A 157 -6.21 -23.75 6.80
N ASN A 158 -7.11 -24.51 7.44
CA ASN A 158 -7.84 -25.60 6.77
C ASN A 158 -8.79 -25.07 5.68
N ARG A 159 -9.42 -23.92 5.91
CA ARG A 159 -10.25 -23.25 4.89
C ARG A 159 -9.41 -22.62 3.79
N ALA A 160 -8.23 -22.10 4.11
CA ALA A 160 -7.27 -21.66 3.10
C ALA A 160 -6.84 -22.80 2.18
N ASP A 161 -6.52 -23.99 2.72
CA ASP A 161 -6.18 -25.17 1.92
C ASP A 161 -7.34 -25.60 1.00
N SER A 162 -8.56 -25.57 1.53
CA SER A 162 -9.78 -25.90 0.77
C SER A 162 -10.02 -24.88 -0.35
N LEU A 163 -9.83 -23.59 -0.08
CA LEU A 163 -9.95 -22.52 -1.05
C LEU A 163 -8.88 -22.60 -2.14
N LEU A 164 -7.62 -22.85 -1.77
CA LEU A 164 -6.53 -23.08 -2.74
C LEU A 164 -6.83 -24.26 -3.67
N LYS A 165 -7.52 -25.29 -3.17
CA LYS A 165 -7.98 -26.42 -3.98
C LYS A 165 -9.10 -26.01 -4.94
N GLU A 166 -10.09 -25.24 -4.49
CA GLU A 166 -11.14 -24.70 -5.36
C GLU A 166 -10.57 -23.78 -6.46
N LEU A 167 -9.53 -23.01 -6.14
CA LEU A 167 -8.85 -22.11 -7.07
C LEU A 167 -7.81 -22.81 -7.98
N SER A 168 -7.68 -24.13 -7.93
CA SER A 168 -6.67 -24.87 -8.69
C SER A 168 -6.80 -24.71 -10.21
N ASN A 169 -8.03 -24.68 -10.73
CA ASN A 169 -8.29 -24.43 -12.15
C ASN A 169 -7.90 -23.01 -12.56
N LEU A 170 -8.14 -22.02 -11.69
CA LEU A 170 -7.72 -20.63 -11.94
C LEU A 170 -6.19 -20.51 -11.95
N LYS A 171 -5.51 -21.21 -11.04
CA LYS A 171 -4.04 -21.31 -11.02
C LYS A 171 -3.51 -21.94 -12.30
N GLU A 172 -4.12 -23.03 -12.76
CA GLU A 172 -3.73 -23.68 -14.01
C GLU A 172 -3.95 -22.77 -15.22
N MET A 173 -5.07 -22.05 -15.26
CA MET A 173 -5.34 -21.06 -16.30
C MET A 173 -4.28 -19.95 -16.31
N SER A 174 -3.95 -19.38 -15.14
CA SER A 174 -2.88 -18.37 -15.01
C SER A 174 -1.55 -18.89 -15.55
N LYS A 175 -1.15 -20.11 -15.19
CA LYS A 175 0.06 -20.74 -15.72
C LYS A 175 0.06 -20.84 -17.26
N ASN A 176 -1.08 -21.22 -17.85
CA ASN A 176 -1.20 -21.30 -19.31
C ASN A 176 -1.14 -19.92 -19.98
N VAL A 177 -1.77 -18.89 -19.38
CA VAL A 177 -1.63 -17.49 -19.83
C VAL A 177 -0.17 -17.06 -19.78
N GLY A 178 0.55 -17.37 -18.69
CA GLY A 178 1.98 -17.11 -18.57
C GLY A 178 2.81 -17.75 -19.69
N TYR A 179 2.46 -18.96 -20.15
CA TYR A 179 3.12 -19.57 -21.32
C TYR A 179 2.79 -18.85 -22.63
N ALA A 180 1.55 -18.38 -22.80
CA ALA A 180 1.19 -17.57 -23.97
C ALA A 180 1.96 -16.23 -23.99
N ASN A 181 2.05 -15.56 -22.84
CA ASN A 181 2.82 -14.32 -22.66
C ASN A 181 4.28 -14.49 -23.06
N ASN A 182 4.93 -15.56 -22.62
CA ASN A 182 6.32 -15.86 -22.99
C ASN A 182 6.51 -16.02 -24.52
N TYR A 183 5.50 -16.49 -25.25
CA TYR A 183 5.56 -16.58 -26.70
C TYR A 183 5.22 -15.25 -27.39
N LEU A 184 4.34 -14.45 -26.80
CA LEU A 184 4.01 -13.09 -27.26
C LEU A 184 5.23 -12.18 -27.17
N ASP A 185 5.87 -12.13 -25.99
CA ASP A 185 7.10 -11.37 -25.73
C ASP A 185 8.20 -11.72 -26.74
N LYS A 186 8.41 -13.02 -27.01
CA LYS A 186 9.40 -13.48 -27.99
C LYS A 186 9.00 -13.28 -29.45
N SER A 187 7.76 -12.88 -29.75
CA SER A 187 7.28 -12.78 -31.13
C SER A 187 7.79 -11.54 -31.85
N TRP A 188 8.30 -10.56 -31.13
CA TRP A 188 8.91 -9.35 -31.67
C TRP A 188 10.22 -9.05 -30.95
N ASP A 189 11.19 -8.53 -31.70
CA ASP A 189 12.26 -7.71 -31.13
C ASP A 189 12.08 -6.29 -31.66
N ASP A 190 12.13 -5.30 -30.79
CA ASP A 190 12.13 -3.89 -31.15
C ASP A 190 13.47 -3.23 -30.81
N SER A 191 13.84 -2.22 -31.60
CA SER A 191 14.98 -1.36 -31.32
C SER A 191 14.74 0.03 -31.87
N HIS A 192 15.16 1.05 -31.11
CA HIS A 192 15.01 2.44 -31.46
C HIS A 192 16.38 3.12 -31.50
N ASN A 193 16.67 3.84 -32.57
CA ASN A 193 17.91 4.58 -32.74
C ASN A 193 17.62 6.04 -33.11
N ASP A 194 17.93 6.95 -32.19
CA ASP A 194 17.77 8.38 -32.39
C ASP A 194 18.97 8.95 -33.15
N ILE A 195 18.68 9.66 -34.25
CA ILE A 195 19.67 10.30 -35.10
C ILE A 195 19.68 11.80 -34.79
N TYR A 196 20.89 12.32 -34.60
CA TYR A 196 21.16 13.73 -34.32
C TYR A 196 22.23 14.24 -35.28
N HIS A 197 22.18 15.53 -35.56
CA HIS A 197 23.29 16.27 -36.16
C HIS A 197 23.76 17.38 -35.23
N THR A 198 24.97 17.86 -35.48
CA THR A 198 25.57 18.97 -34.73
C THR A 198 25.35 20.27 -35.49
N GLU A 199 24.66 21.23 -34.87
CA GLU A 199 24.61 22.62 -35.36
C GLU A 199 25.63 23.47 -34.61
N TYR A 200 26.41 24.24 -35.35
CA TYR A 200 27.33 25.23 -34.80
C TYR A 200 26.68 26.61 -34.84
N TYR A 201 26.77 27.35 -33.74
CA TYR A 201 26.26 28.71 -33.65
C TYR A 201 27.25 29.59 -32.89
N THR A 202 27.24 30.89 -33.20
CA THR A 202 28.05 31.88 -32.50
C THR A 202 27.23 32.52 -31.39
N GLU A 203 27.76 32.52 -30.18
CA GLU A 203 27.21 33.25 -29.05
C GLU A 203 28.23 34.27 -28.57
N THR A 204 27.74 35.40 -28.11
CA THR A 204 28.58 36.45 -27.55
C THR A 204 28.65 36.25 -26.04
N GLU A 205 29.77 35.73 -25.55
CA GLU A 205 30.01 35.59 -24.12
C GLU A 205 30.70 36.85 -23.58
N THR A 206 30.30 37.24 -22.37
CA THR A 206 30.83 38.42 -21.72
C THR A 206 31.44 37.99 -20.39
N HIS A 207 32.75 38.20 -20.28
CA HIS A 207 33.52 37.86 -19.09
C HIS A 207 33.96 39.14 -18.41
N THR A 208 33.84 39.19 -17.09
CA THR A 208 34.38 40.28 -16.27
C THR A 208 35.59 39.74 -15.52
N ASP A 209 36.74 40.36 -15.72
CA ASP A 209 37.97 39.97 -15.02
C ASP A 209 37.94 40.38 -13.54
N SER A 210 38.96 39.96 -12.78
CA SER A 210 39.11 40.27 -11.36
C SER A 210 39.26 41.76 -11.05
N ASP A 211 39.56 42.58 -12.06
CA ASP A 211 39.73 44.02 -11.95
C ASP A 211 38.45 44.80 -12.33
N GLY A 212 37.38 44.08 -12.68
CA GLY A 212 36.07 44.64 -13.02
C GLY A 212 35.93 45.10 -14.47
N ASN A 213 36.90 44.78 -15.34
CA ASN A 213 36.81 45.10 -16.76
C ASN A 213 36.08 43.99 -17.50
N THR A 214 35.10 44.41 -18.30
CA THR A 214 34.26 43.51 -19.05
C THR A 214 34.78 43.40 -20.48
N HIS A 215 35.10 42.18 -20.92
CA HIS A 215 35.42 41.89 -22.31
C HIS A 215 34.42 40.91 -22.88
N THR A 216 34.13 41.10 -24.16
CA THR A 216 33.13 40.34 -24.88
C THR A 216 33.82 39.61 -26.02
N GLU A 217 33.66 38.30 -26.08
CA GLU A 217 34.19 37.48 -27.16
C GLU A 217 33.07 36.69 -27.86
N THR A 218 33.21 36.56 -29.17
CA THR A 218 32.34 35.68 -29.95
C THR A 218 32.89 34.27 -29.86
N VAL A 219 32.17 33.40 -29.15
CA VAL A 219 32.51 31.98 -29.04
C VAL A 219 31.67 31.17 -30.00
N THR A 220 32.29 30.20 -30.67
CA THR A 220 31.56 29.18 -31.42
C THR A 220 31.15 28.06 -30.47
N LYS A 221 29.85 27.84 -30.34
CA LYS A 221 29.26 26.72 -29.61
C LYS A 221 28.67 25.71 -30.57
N SER A 222 28.50 24.49 -30.08
CA SER A 222 27.79 23.43 -30.79
C SER A 222 26.62 22.94 -29.95
N LYS A 223 25.48 22.68 -30.58
CA LYS A 223 24.36 21.94 -29.97
C LYS A 223 24.03 20.72 -30.82
N GLN A 224 23.63 19.63 -30.17
CA GLN A 224 23.03 18.49 -30.86
C GLN A 224 21.57 18.83 -31.18
N VAL A 225 21.16 18.63 -32.42
CA VAL A 225 19.79 18.83 -32.90
C VAL A 225 19.27 17.48 -33.37
N TYR A 226 18.09 17.12 -32.87
CA TYR A 226 17.42 15.88 -33.21
C TYR A 226 16.89 15.91 -34.64
N ASP A 227 17.16 14.85 -35.40
CA ASP A 227 16.69 14.71 -36.78
C ASP A 227 15.47 13.78 -36.86
N TYR A 228 15.65 12.52 -36.48
CA TYR A 228 14.63 11.48 -36.56
C TYR A 228 15.02 10.24 -35.74
N THR A 229 14.06 9.37 -35.47
CA THR A 229 14.25 8.06 -34.85
C THR A 229 14.02 6.97 -35.90
N ILE A 230 14.93 6.00 -35.96
CA ILE A 230 14.75 4.75 -36.71
C ILE A 230 14.18 3.71 -35.75
N ASN A 231 12.96 3.26 -36.00
CA ASN A 231 12.30 2.22 -35.23
C ASN A 231 12.36 0.92 -36.06
N THR A 232 13.03 -0.12 -35.56
CA THR A 232 13.13 -1.41 -36.23
C THR A 232 12.39 -2.47 -35.42
N TYR A 233 11.45 -3.15 -36.07
CA TYR A 233 10.65 -4.22 -35.48
C TYR A 233 10.92 -5.51 -36.25
N THR A 234 11.38 -6.55 -35.56
CA THR A 234 11.69 -7.86 -36.15
C THR A 234 10.65 -8.87 -35.71
N TYR A 235 9.81 -9.31 -36.64
CA TYR A 235 8.78 -10.31 -36.35
C TYR A 235 9.33 -11.74 -36.44
N LYS A 236 9.13 -12.52 -35.39
CA LYS A 236 9.51 -13.93 -35.31
C LYS A 236 8.28 -14.82 -35.41
N LYS A 237 7.94 -15.19 -36.65
CA LYS A 237 6.73 -15.95 -37.00
C LYS A 237 6.48 -17.20 -36.14
N ILE A 238 7.51 -17.99 -35.84
CA ILE A 238 7.36 -19.23 -35.04
C ILE A 238 6.75 -18.94 -33.67
N TYR A 239 7.22 -17.88 -32.99
CA TYR A 239 6.71 -17.50 -31.68
C TYR A 239 5.30 -16.90 -31.79
N GLY A 240 5.02 -16.13 -32.85
CA GLY A 240 3.69 -15.60 -33.10
C GLY A 240 2.62 -16.65 -33.39
N GLU A 241 2.97 -17.72 -34.11
CA GLU A 241 2.07 -18.86 -34.33
C GLU A 241 1.83 -19.64 -33.03
N ASN A 242 2.89 -19.86 -32.24
CA ASN A 242 2.80 -20.57 -30.96
C ASN A 242 1.97 -19.79 -29.92
N SER A 243 2.13 -18.47 -29.83
CA SER A 243 1.31 -17.64 -28.93
C SER A 243 -0.16 -17.67 -29.33
N SER A 244 -0.47 -17.52 -30.63
CA SER A 244 -1.85 -17.61 -31.14
C SER A 244 -2.47 -18.97 -30.82
N LYS A 245 -1.75 -20.07 -31.08
CA LYS A 245 -2.23 -21.42 -30.72
C LYS A 245 -2.47 -21.56 -29.22
N LYS A 246 -1.60 -20.99 -28.38
CA LYS A 246 -1.77 -21.08 -26.92
C LYS A 246 -2.92 -20.25 -26.39
N LEU A 247 -3.15 -19.06 -26.94
CA LEU A 247 -4.34 -18.28 -26.62
C LEU A 247 -5.62 -19.02 -27.03
N ASP A 248 -5.63 -19.68 -28.18
CA ASP A 248 -6.74 -20.51 -28.64
C ASP A 248 -6.96 -21.73 -27.71
N ASP A 249 -5.90 -22.42 -27.30
CA ASP A 249 -5.95 -23.51 -26.32
C ASP A 249 -6.57 -23.03 -25.00
N ILE A 250 -6.15 -21.86 -24.49
CA ILE A 250 -6.68 -21.26 -23.24
C ILE A 250 -8.17 -21.01 -23.35
N ILE A 251 -8.64 -20.38 -24.43
CA ILE A 251 -10.06 -20.06 -24.60
C ILE A 251 -10.90 -21.33 -24.75
N LYS A 252 -10.34 -22.35 -25.39
CA LYS A 252 -11.00 -23.65 -25.57
C LYS A 252 -11.12 -24.41 -24.25
N TRP A 253 -10.07 -24.44 -23.44
CA TRP A 253 -10.05 -25.17 -22.16
C TRP A 253 -10.71 -24.39 -21.02
N PHE A 254 -10.68 -23.07 -21.07
CA PHE A 254 -11.29 -22.17 -20.09
C PHE A 254 -12.27 -21.20 -20.78
N PRO A 255 -13.41 -21.70 -21.31
CA PRO A 255 -14.40 -20.88 -22.00
C PRO A 255 -15.07 -19.86 -21.06
N TYR A 256 -15.07 -20.12 -19.76
CA TYR A 256 -15.54 -19.23 -18.70
C TYR A 256 -14.43 -19.08 -17.65
N LEU A 257 -14.45 -17.99 -16.89
CA LEU A 257 -13.58 -17.84 -15.74
C LEU A 257 -13.94 -18.96 -14.74
N PRO A 258 -12.99 -19.81 -14.31
CA PRO A 258 -13.27 -20.94 -13.41
C PRO A 258 -13.39 -20.49 -11.95
N LEU A 259 -14.03 -19.33 -11.73
CA LEU A 259 -14.21 -18.70 -10.43
C LEU A 259 -15.70 -18.36 -10.30
N GLU A 260 -16.39 -19.05 -9.39
CA GLU A 260 -17.76 -18.72 -9.01
C GLU A 260 -17.74 -18.11 -7.61
N ILE A 261 -17.62 -16.79 -7.53
CA ILE A 261 -17.62 -16.10 -6.24
C ILE A 261 -19.05 -16.03 -5.69
N LYS A 262 -19.27 -16.73 -4.59
CA LYS A 262 -20.45 -16.57 -3.73
C LYS A 262 -19.98 -16.18 -2.33
N ILE A 263 -20.08 -14.89 -2.02
CA ILE A 263 -19.84 -14.37 -0.68
C ILE A 263 -21.21 -14.15 -0.02
N LEU A 264 -21.51 -14.93 1.02
CA LEU A 264 -22.70 -14.71 1.83
C LEU A 264 -22.38 -13.67 2.91
N THR A 265 -23.26 -12.69 3.04
CA THR A 265 -23.18 -11.63 4.05
C THR A 265 -24.26 -11.82 5.12
N ALA A 266 -24.04 -11.21 6.27
CA ALA A 266 -25.03 -11.20 7.34
C ALA A 266 -26.19 -10.26 6.98
N LYS A 267 -27.42 -10.66 7.34
CA LYS A 267 -28.65 -9.87 7.14
C LYS A 267 -29.07 -9.07 8.36
N GLU A 268 -28.50 -9.38 9.52
CA GLU A 268 -28.71 -8.70 10.80
C GLU A 268 -27.39 -8.69 11.58
N THR A 269 -27.21 -7.70 12.45
CA THR A 269 -26.11 -7.65 13.43
C THR A 269 -26.62 -8.07 14.81
N GLY A 270 -25.72 -8.50 15.67
CA GLY A 270 -26.02 -8.83 17.07
C GLY A 270 -25.49 -7.75 18.03
N PRO A 271 -26.03 -7.70 19.27
CA PRO A 271 -25.71 -6.65 20.23
C PRO A 271 -24.22 -6.59 20.58
N GLU A 272 -23.54 -7.73 20.68
CA GLU A 272 -22.09 -7.76 20.99
C GLU A 272 -21.24 -7.12 19.89
N ASN A 273 -21.61 -7.33 18.63
CA ASN A 273 -20.90 -6.74 17.49
C ASN A 273 -21.22 -5.25 17.34
N GLU A 274 -22.47 -4.88 17.54
CA GLU A 274 -22.91 -3.48 17.56
C GLU A 274 -22.15 -2.70 18.65
N PHE A 275 -22.05 -3.28 19.85
CA PHE A 275 -21.26 -2.72 20.94
C PHE A 275 -19.78 -2.56 20.56
N ALA A 276 -19.15 -3.58 19.97
CA ALA A 276 -17.76 -3.51 19.51
C ALA A 276 -17.56 -2.44 18.42
N ILE A 277 -18.50 -2.30 17.48
CA ILE A 277 -18.48 -1.31 16.41
C ILE A 277 -18.57 0.11 16.98
N GLU A 278 -19.52 0.37 17.89
CA GLU A 278 -19.68 1.69 18.51
C GLU A 278 -18.49 2.05 19.39
N ARG A 279 -18.05 1.11 20.23
CA ARG A 279 -16.93 1.32 21.17
C ARG A 279 -15.65 1.68 20.42
N SER A 280 -15.30 0.92 19.39
CA SER A 280 -14.08 1.15 18.60
C SER A 280 -14.10 2.44 17.76
N ARG A 281 -15.29 3.02 17.52
CA ARG A 281 -15.48 4.25 16.73
C ARG A 281 -16.01 5.42 17.54
N LYS A 282 -15.96 5.35 18.87
CA LYS A 282 -16.53 6.37 19.76
C LYS A 282 -16.09 7.80 19.40
N ASN A 283 -14.83 7.97 19.02
CA ASN A 283 -14.27 9.27 18.63
C ASN A 283 -14.73 9.72 17.24
N GLU A 284 -14.92 8.80 16.30
CA GLU A 284 -15.38 9.09 14.93
C GLU A 284 -16.88 9.44 14.90
N LEU A 285 -17.66 8.81 15.79
CA LEU A 285 -19.11 8.97 15.82
C LEU A 285 -19.55 10.27 16.50
N GLU A 286 -18.70 10.91 17.30
CA GLU A 286 -19.03 12.16 18.03
C GLU A 286 -20.37 12.09 18.81
N GLY A 287 -20.71 10.91 19.34
CA GLY A 287 -21.96 10.67 20.05
C GLY A 287 -23.18 10.39 19.17
N LYS A 288 -23.02 10.30 17.84
CA LYS A 288 -24.05 9.80 16.92
C LYS A 288 -24.22 8.30 17.12
N ARG A 289 -25.49 7.85 17.15
CA ARG A 289 -25.82 6.42 17.12
C ARG A 289 -25.92 5.95 15.68
N LEU A 290 -25.36 4.78 15.42
CA LEU A 290 -25.47 4.14 14.13
C LEU A 290 -26.88 3.56 13.93
N THR A 291 -27.37 3.63 12.71
CA THR A 291 -28.57 2.93 12.27
C THR A 291 -28.25 1.45 12.03
N GLN A 292 -29.29 0.61 12.01
CA GLN A 292 -29.14 -0.83 11.70
C GLN A 292 -28.47 -1.06 10.34
N GLU A 293 -28.76 -0.22 9.35
CA GLU A 293 -28.17 -0.32 8.02
C GLU A 293 -26.68 0.01 8.04
N GLU A 294 -26.26 1.01 8.83
CA GLU A 294 -24.86 1.35 9.00
C GLU A 294 -24.10 0.24 9.74
N PHE A 295 -24.68 -0.34 10.80
CA PHE A 295 -24.12 -1.51 11.48
C PHE A 295 -23.90 -2.66 10.51
N LEU A 296 -24.89 -2.96 9.68
CA LEU A 296 -24.80 -4.02 8.67
C LEU A 296 -23.74 -3.74 7.60
N LYS A 297 -23.65 -2.49 7.13
CA LYS A 297 -22.63 -2.09 6.16
C LYS A 297 -21.24 -2.26 6.74
N ILE A 298 -21.04 -1.85 8.00
CA ILE A 298 -19.77 -1.99 8.71
C ILE A 298 -19.44 -3.48 8.94
N ALA A 299 -20.39 -4.27 9.45
CA ALA A 299 -20.21 -5.70 9.72
C ALA A 299 -19.93 -6.54 8.46
N ASN A 300 -20.42 -6.11 7.29
CA ASN A 300 -20.19 -6.78 6.01
C ASN A 300 -19.05 -6.16 5.18
N SER A 301 -18.33 -5.16 5.72
CA SER A 301 -17.23 -4.50 4.99
C SER A 301 -16.11 -5.47 4.58
N TRP A 302 -15.81 -6.47 5.42
CA TRP A 302 -14.83 -7.52 5.10
C TRP A 302 -15.17 -8.29 3.82
N ALA A 303 -16.46 -8.45 3.48
CA ALA A 303 -16.87 -9.20 2.31
C ALA A 303 -16.54 -8.43 1.03
N TYR A 304 -17.02 -7.19 0.94
CA TYR A 304 -16.87 -6.35 -0.25
C TYR A 304 -15.50 -5.68 -0.35
N GLY A 305 -14.83 -5.46 0.78
CA GLY A 305 -13.48 -4.93 0.84
C GLY A 305 -12.38 -5.99 0.69
N SER A 306 -12.75 -7.26 0.47
CA SER A 306 -11.78 -8.34 0.34
C SER A 306 -11.01 -8.31 -0.99
N GLN A 307 -9.73 -8.69 -0.94
CA GLN A 307 -8.86 -8.84 -2.10
C GLN A 307 -9.50 -9.79 -3.13
N ILE A 308 -10.07 -10.89 -2.66
CA ILE A 308 -10.74 -11.89 -3.50
C ILE A 308 -11.92 -11.29 -4.28
N TYR A 309 -12.77 -10.49 -3.62
CA TYR A 309 -13.91 -9.83 -4.28
C TYR A 309 -13.46 -8.76 -5.29
N ILE A 310 -12.41 -8.00 -4.96
CA ILE A 310 -11.81 -7.02 -5.87
C ILE A 310 -11.24 -7.72 -7.11
N ASP A 311 -10.47 -8.79 -6.90
CA ASP A 311 -9.80 -9.53 -7.96
C ASP A 311 -10.79 -10.24 -8.89
N ASP A 312 -11.89 -10.80 -8.40
CA ASP A 312 -12.89 -11.44 -9.27
C ASP A 312 -13.50 -10.47 -10.28
N ARG A 313 -13.83 -9.24 -9.87
CA ARG A 313 -14.31 -8.21 -10.79
C ARG A 313 -13.28 -7.91 -11.88
N ASN A 314 -12.01 -7.84 -11.49
CA ASN A 314 -10.91 -7.57 -12.41
C ASN A 314 -10.63 -8.76 -13.35
N LEU A 315 -10.62 -9.99 -12.81
CA LEU A 315 -10.35 -11.22 -13.56
C LEU A 315 -11.43 -11.51 -14.59
N ASN A 316 -12.70 -11.24 -14.29
CA ASN A 316 -13.78 -11.37 -15.27
C ASN A 316 -13.56 -10.44 -16.46
N LYS A 317 -13.18 -9.18 -16.21
CA LYS A 317 -12.87 -8.21 -17.26
C LYS A 317 -11.65 -8.65 -18.09
N LEU A 318 -10.58 -9.06 -17.42
CA LEU A 318 -9.34 -9.53 -18.05
C LEU A 318 -9.56 -10.80 -18.88
N HIS A 319 -10.38 -11.74 -18.42
CA HIS A 319 -10.74 -12.95 -19.17
C HIS A 319 -11.45 -12.61 -20.49
N GLN A 320 -12.35 -11.63 -20.48
CA GLN A 320 -13.00 -11.16 -21.71
C GLN A 320 -12.00 -10.49 -22.66
N TYR A 321 -11.07 -9.69 -22.13
CA TYR A 321 -10.00 -9.13 -22.95
C TYR A 321 -9.09 -10.19 -23.54
N LEU A 322 -8.73 -11.24 -22.79
CA LEU A 322 -7.97 -12.36 -23.34
C LEU A 322 -8.65 -13.00 -24.56
N LYS A 323 -9.99 -13.14 -24.53
CA LYS A 323 -10.74 -13.65 -25.69
C LYS A 323 -10.67 -12.73 -26.91
N ILE A 324 -10.91 -11.43 -26.69
CA ILE A 324 -10.85 -10.41 -27.75
C ILE A 324 -9.44 -10.34 -28.33
N ASN A 325 -8.44 -10.28 -27.47
CA ASN A 325 -7.03 -10.18 -27.81
C ASN A 325 -6.55 -11.41 -28.58
N ALA A 326 -7.00 -12.61 -28.21
CA ALA A 326 -6.70 -13.82 -28.98
C ALA A 326 -7.26 -13.76 -30.40
N GLU A 327 -8.50 -13.26 -30.58
CA GLU A 327 -9.08 -13.11 -31.91
C GLU A 327 -8.35 -12.03 -32.73
N GLN A 328 -8.03 -10.89 -32.12
CA GLN A 328 -7.26 -9.82 -32.75
C GLN A 328 -5.88 -10.32 -33.17
N TRP A 329 -5.18 -11.02 -32.28
CA TRP A 329 -3.86 -11.59 -32.57
C TRP A 329 -3.92 -12.64 -33.67
N ARG A 330 -4.94 -13.51 -33.66
CA ARG A 330 -5.17 -14.50 -34.73
C ARG A 330 -5.30 -13.86 -36.11
N LYS A 331 -5.86 -12.66 -36.20
CA LYS A 331 -5.97 -11.88 -37.45
C LYS A 331 -4.65 -11.17 -37.77
N ALA A 332 -4.11 -10.42 -36.81
CA ALA A 332 -2.92 -9.59 -36.94
C ALA A 332 -1.67 -10.40 -37.34
N LYS A 333 -1.48 -11.61 -36.79
CA LYS A 333 -0.32 -12.44 -37.12
C LYS A 333 -0.18 -12.77 -38.61
N ASN A 334 -1.27 -12.77 -39.37
CA ASN A 334 -1.25 -13.13 -40.79
C ASN A 334 -0.65 -12.01 -41.66
N THR A 335 -0.67 -10.77 -41.17
CA THR A 335 -0.09 -9.60 -41.84
C THR A 335 1.21 -9.14 -41.18
N ALA A 336 1.53 -9.67 -40.01
CA ALA A 336 2.76 -9.38 -39.27
C ALA A 336 4.02 -9.69 -40.09
N LYS A 337 4.92 -8.72 -40.13
CA LYS A 337 6.20 -8.78 -40.83
C LYS A 337 7.19 -7.84 -40.15
N SER A 338 8.47 -8.08 -40.34
CA SER A 338 9.50 -7.14 -39.89
C SER A 338 9.37 -5.82 -40.67
N GLU A 339 9.52 -4.71 -39.97
CA GLU A 339 9.37 -3.37 -40.54
C GLU A 339 10.38 -2.39 -39.93
N THR A 340 10.75 -1.37 -40.70
CA THR A 340 11.53 -0.24 -40.21
C THR A 340 10.77 1.04 -40.51
N ILE A 341 10.51 1.84 -39.47
CA ILE A 341 9.71 3.06 -39.54
C ILE A 341 10.58 4.24 -39.08
N ILE A 342 10.67 5.28 -39.89
CA ILE A 342 11.38 6.52 -39.55
C ILE A 342 10.37 7.56 -39.07
N THR A 343 10.60 8.14 -37.90
CA THR A 343 9.78 9.21 -37.34
C THR A 343 10.61 10.48 -37.11
N TYR A 344 10.14 11.63 -37.59
CA TYR A 344 10.81 12.93 -37.42
C TYR A 344 10.43 13.62 -36.10
N ASN A 345 10.06 12.84 -35.09
CA ASN A 345 9.74 13.27 -33.74
C ASN A 345 10.08 12.14 -32.77
N TYR A 346 10.22 12.49 -31.48
CA TYR A 346 10.47 11.53 -30.41
C TYR A 346 9.35 10.47 -30.20
N SER A 347 8.33 10.42 -31.07
CA SER A 347 7.30 9.38 -31.00
C SER A 347 7.82 8.11 -31.66
N HIS A 348 7.69 6.99 -30.95
CA HIS A 348 7.92 5.66 -31.50
C HIS A 348 6.67 5.22 -32.25
N ALA A 349 6.71 5.30 -33.58
CA ALA A 349 5.66 4.69 -34.39
C ALA A 349 5.86 3.17 -34.39
N GLU A 350 4.78 2.44 -34.14
CA GLU A 350 4.77 0.98 -34.01
C GLU A 350 3.81 0.37 -35.03
N PRO A 351 4.15 -0.79 -35.62
CA PRO A 351 3.22 -1.61 -36.40
C PRO A 351 1.96 -1.94 -35.60
N ASN A 352 0.81 -2.01 -36.28
CA ASN A 352 -0.45 -2.33 -35.62
C ASN A 352 -0.42 -3.73 -34.98
N GLU A 353 0.24 -4.68 -35.63
CA GLU A 353 0.41 -6.04 -35.14
C GLU A 353 1.25 -6.09 -33.85
N PHE A 354 2.25 -5.22 -33.72
CA PHE A 354 3.04 -5.08 -32.49
C PHE A 354 2.17 -4.55 -31.34
N LYS A 355 1.36 -3.51 -31.59
CA LYS A 355 0.41 -2.97 -30.59
C LYS A 355 -0.59 -4.00 -30.08
N VAL A 356 -1.05 -4.89 -30.96
CA VAL A 356 -1.93 -6.01 -30.56
C VAL A 356 -1.20 -6.96 -29.62
N VAL A 357 0.07 -7.28 -29.90
CA VAL A 357 0.89 -8.13 -29.00
C VAL A 357 1.09 -7.46 -27.65
N GLU A 358 1.51 -6.19 -27.62
CA GLU A 358 1.70 -5.41 -26.38
C GLU A 358 0.43 -5.38 -25.53
N SER A 359 -0.71 -5.05 -26.14
CA SER A 359 -1.99 -5.04 -25.43
C SER A 359 -2.39 -6.43 -24.92
N THR A 360 -2.09 -7.49 -25.68
CA THR A 360 -2.35 -8.86 -25.26
C THR A 360 -1.45 -9.25 -24.08
N LEU A 361 -0.17 -8.88 -24.14
CA LEU A 361 0.83 -9.17 -23.12
C LEU A 361 0.53 -8.43 -21.81
N ASP A 362 0.13 -7.16 -21.88
CA ASP A 362 -0.25 -6.36 -20.70
C ASP A 362 -1.47 -6.95 -19.98
N ASN A 363 -2.54 -7.25 -20.74
CA ASN A 363 -3.74 -7.89 -20.18
C ASN A 363 -3.44 -9.29 -19.62
N GLY A 364 -2.65 -10.09 -20.34
CA GLY A 364 -2.26 -11.42 -19.89
C GLY A 364 -1.38 -11.39 -18.65
N THR A 365 -0.42 -10.46 -18.58
CA THR A 365 0.47 -10.29 -17.43
C THR A 365 -0.30 -9.79 -16.21
N THR A 366 -1.22 -8.85 -16.41
CA THR A 366 -2.12 -8.39 -15.35
C THR A 366 -2.99 -9.53 -14.84
N PHE A 367 -3.55 -10.37 -15.74
CA PHE A 367 -4.31 -11.57 -15.33
C PHE A 367 -3.46 -12.51 -14.46
N VAL A 368 -2.24 -12.84 -14.89
CA VAL A 368 -1.32 -13.71 -14.13
C VAL A 368 -1.04 -13.14 -12.76
N ARG A 369 -0.63 -11.87 -12.69
CA ARG A 369 -0.31 -11.16 -11.44
C ARG A 369 -1.50 -11.10 -10.49
N THR A 370 -2.71 -10.85 -10.98
CA THR A 370 -3.92 -10.81 -10.16
C THR A 370 -4.23 -12.19 -9.57
N VAL A 371 -4.14 -13.27 -10.35
CA VAL A 371 -4.33 -14.63 -9.82
C VAL A 371 -3.24 -14.99 -8.81
N GLU A 372 -1.98 -14.69 -9.11
CA GLU A 372 -0.85 -14.98 -8.21
C GLU A 372 -0.97 -14.21 -6.88
N GLY A 373 -1.29 -12.92 -6.93
CA GLY A 373 -1.51 -12.11 -5.73
C GLY A 373 -2.65 -12.65 -4.85
N MET A 374 -3.77 -13.05 -5.45
CA MET A 374 -4.87 -13.70 -4.71
C MET A 374 -4.41 -14.97 -3.99
N LEU A 375 -3.69 -15.86 -4.70
CA LEU A 375 -3.19 -17.12 -4.15
C LEU A 375 -2.13 -16.91 -3.07
N GLU A 376 -1.24 -15.93 -3.25
CA GLU A 376 -0.22 -15.55 -2.29
C GLU A 376 -0.83 -15.02 -0.99
N THR A 377 -1.89 -14.21 -1.06
CA THR A 377 -2.62 -13.75 0.14
C THR A 377 -3.19 -14.91 0.95
N ILE A 378 -3.80 -15.89 0.28
CA ILE A 378 -4.39 -17.07 0.93
C ILE A 378 -3.29 -17.94 1.56
N ASP A 379 -2.20 -18.19 0.82
CA ASP A 379 -1.07 -18.97 1.32
C ASP A 379 -0.30 -18.27 2.45
N PHE A 380 -0.15 -16.95 2.38
CA PHE A 380 0.43 -16.14 3.44
C PHE A 380 -0.38 -16.29 4.73
N THR A 381 -1.70 -16.13 4.65
CA THR A 381 -2.61 -16.27 5.80
C THR A 381 -2.51 -17.67 6.40
N ARG A 382 -2.58 -18.70 5.54
CA ARG A 382 -2.46 -20.11 5.94
C ARG A 382 -1.20 -20.39 6.75
N LYS A 383 -0.05 -19.86 6.32
CA LYS A 383 1.26 -20.07 6.97
C LYS A 383 1.41 -19.26 8.26
N ASN A 384 0.84 -18.05 8.32
CA ASN A 384 1.11 -17.10 9.39
C ASN A 384 0.10 -17.14 10.53
N VAL A 385 -1.11 -17.65 10.32
CA VAL A 385 -2.10 -17.80 11.40
C VAL A 385 -1.59 -18.72 12.54
N PRO A 386 -0.96 -19.88 12.29
CA PRO A 386 -0.36 -20.68 13.35
C PRO A 386 0.79 -19.96 14.07
N VAL A 387 1.57 -19.16 13.34
CA VAL A 387 2.67 -18.36 13.92
C VAL A 387 2.12 -17.26 14.83
N LEU A 388 1.01 -16.63 14.44
CA LEU A 388 0.29 -15.65 15.26
C LEU A 388 -0.18 -16.27 16.58
N GLU A 389 -0.85 -17.43 16.53
CA GLU A 389 -1.27 -18.15 17.74
C GLU A 389 -0.08 -18.50 18.65
N GLN A 390 1.03 -18.96 18.06
CA GLN A 390 2.24 -19.25 18.82
C GLN A 390 2.78 -18.02 19.54
N LYS A 391 2.85 -16.87 18.86
CA LYS A 391 3.34 -15.61 19.44
C LYS A 391 2.40 -15.11 20.54
N ILE A 392 1.09 -15.20 20.35
CA ILE A 392 0.09 -14.89 21.39
C ILE A 392 0.34 -15.74 22.65
N ASN A 393 0.49 -17.06 22.48
CA ASN A 393 0.79 -17.94 23.60
C ASN A 393 2.13 -17.61 24.26
N GLN A 394 3.16 -17.22 23.49
CA GLN A 394 4.44 -16.78 24.05
C GLN A 394 4.29 -15.51 24.89
N LEU A 395 3.55 -14.52 24.41
CA LEU A 395 3.28 -13.28 25.14
C LEU A 395 2.60 -13.59 26.49
N ILE A 396 1.55 -14.40 26.48
CA ILE A 396 0.84 -14.85 27.69
C ILE A 396 1.83 -15.51 28.68
N GLN A 397 2.69 -16.38 28.18
CA GLN A 397 3.67 -17.09 29.02
C GLN A 397 4.75 -16.17 29.61
N VAL A 398 5.18 -15.14 28.88
CA VAL A 398 6.17 -14.17 29.36
C VAL A 398 5.54 -13.24 30.41
N GLU A 399 4.38 -12.65 30.11
CA GLU A 399 3.76 -11.62 30.95
C GLU A 399 3.00 -12.17 32.16
N LEU A 400 2.27 -13.28 32.00
CA LEU A 400 1.39 -13.82 33.06
C LEU A 400 2.04 -14.95 33.86
N PHE A 401 2.96 -15.68 33.24
CA PHE A 401 3.63 -16.83 33.84
C PHE A 401 5.14 -16.62 34.06
N TYR A 402 5.62 -15.38 33.93
CA TYR A 402 6.99 -14.96 34.23
C TYR A 402 8.08 -15.77 33.51
N LYS A 403 7.79 -16.29 32.31
CA LYS A 403 8.84 -16.90 31.48
C LYS A 403 9.77 -15.83 30.91
N LYS A 404 11.03 -16.20 30.65
CA LYS A 404 11.99 -15.30 30.03
C LYS A 404 11.61 -15.01 28.57
N GLY A 405 11.51 -13.74 28.22
CA GLY A 405 11.27 -13.26 26.85
C GLY A 405 11.18 -11.74 26.82
N ASP A 406 11.11 -11.18 25.62
CA ASP A 406 10.83 -9.77 25.39
C ASP A 406 9.35 -9.62 25.01
N SER A 407 8.55 -9.09 25.92
CA SER A 407 7.11 -8.99 25.74
C SER A 407 6.69 -7.81 24.86
N ASP A 408 7.49 -6.75 24.82
CA ASP A 408 7.22 -5.61 23.96
C ASP A 408 7.45 -5.97 22.49
N ASP A 409 8.54 -6.68 22.19
CA ASP A 409 8.78 -7.25 20.85
C ASP A 409 7.66 -8.23 20.47
N LEU A 410 7.25 -9.14 21.36
CA LEU A 410 6.19 -10.11 21.06
C LEU A 410 4.85 -9.43 20.75
N LYS A 411 4.49 -8.39 21.52
CA LYS A 411 3.30 -7.57 21.30
C LYS A 411 3.33 -6.90 19.92
N ASP A 412 4.45 -6.29 19.57
CA ASP A 412 4.61 -5.61 18.27
C ASP A 412 4.53 -6.63 17.12
N GLU A 413 5.19 -7.79 17.25
CA GLU A 413 5.11 -8.86 16.25
C GLU A 413 3.70 -9.43 16.09
N ILE A 414 2.91 -9.57 17.17
CA ILE A 414 1.50 -10.00 17.12
C ILE A 414 0.66 -8.99 16.35
N MET A 415 0.82 -7.69 16.65
CA MET A 415 0.05 -6.62 16.02
C MET A 415 0.42 -6.47 14.54
N ASP A 416 1.70 -6.45 14.21
CA ASP A 416 2.19 -6.36 12.83
C ASP A 416 1.72 -7.54 11.99
N LEU A 417 1.80 -8.76 12.54
CA LEU A 417 1.34 -9.95 11.83
C LEU A 417 -0.17 -9.94 11.61
N SER A 418 -0.95 -9.53 12.62
CA SER A 418 -2.41 -9.44 12.53
C SER A 418 -2.87 -8.38 11.53
N ARG A 419 -2.23 -7.19 11.54
CA ARG A 419 -2.47 -6.12 10.56
C ARG A 419 -2.10 -6.57 9.16
N LYS A 420 -0.95 -7.22 8.99
CA LYS A 420 -0.53 -7.72 7.68
C LYS A 420 -1.48 -8.78 7.12
N ILE A 421 -1.92 -9.73 7.95
CA ILE A 421 -2.95 -10.71 7.54
C ILE A 421 -4.23 -9.97 7.14
N TYR A 422 -4.68 -8.99 7.94
CA TYR A 422 -5.89 -8.24 7.65
C TYR A 422 -5.78 -7.45 6.34
N ILE A 423 -4.77 -6.61 6.18
CA ILE A 423 -4.57 -5.73 5.01
C ILE A 423 -4.44 -6.53 3.73
N MET A 424 -3.72 -7.67 3.75
CA MET A 424 -3.59 -8.51 2.56
C MET A 424 -4.92 -9.14 2.13
N ASN A 425 -5.81 -9.46 3.08
CA ASN A 425 -7.12 -10.04 2.76
C ASN A 425 -8.20 -8.98 2.53
N PHE A 426 -8.11 -7.82 3.15
CA PHE A 426 -9.13 -6.77 3.20
C PHE A 426 -8.54 -5.37 2.88
N PRO A 427 -7.94 -5.16 1.70
CA PRO A 427 -7.30 -3.91 1.35
C PRO A 427 -8.27 -2.71 1.29
N GLU A 428 -9.55 -2.97 0.98
CA GLU A 428 -10.64 -1.97 1.04
C GLU A 428 -11.51 -2.16 2.31
N GLY A 429 -10.98 -2.85 3.32
CA GLY A 429 -11.58 -3.01 4.64
C GLY A 429 -11.35 -1.81 5.56
N PHE A 430 -11.30 -2.05 6.87
CA PHE A 430 -10.97 -0.98 7.82
C PHE A 430 -9.51 -0.55 7.71
N ASN A 431 -9.24 0.74 7.94
CA ASN A 431 -7.88 1.17 8.18
C ASN A 431 -7.43 0.71 9.57
N VAL A 432 -6.61 -0.33 9.61
CA VAL A 432 -6.04 -0.90 10.85
C VAL A 432 -4.69 -0.28 11.24
N ASP A 433 -4.13 0.57 10.36
CA ASP A 433 -2.97 1.42 10.60
C ASP A 433 -3.45 2.87 10.83
N THR A 434 -3.96 3.11 12.03
CA THR A 434 -4.63 4.38 12.37
C THR A 434 -3.66 5.51 12.75
N SER A 435 -2.39 5.19 13.05
CA SER A 435 -1.37 6.19 13.38
C SER A 435 -0.60 6.66 12.14
N ASN A 436 -0.50 7.97 11.95
CA ASN A 436 0.29 8.59 10.90
C ASN A 436 1.38 9.48 11.51
N TYR A 437 2.48 8.86 11.97
CA TYR A 437 3.61 9.59 12.53
C TYR A 437 4.30 10.56 11.53
N GLY A 438 4.07 10.37 10.22
CA GLY A 438 4.48 11.35 9.20
C GLY A 438 3.78 12.70 9.39
N LEU A 439 2.51 12.70 9.82
CA LEU A 439 1.78 13.92 10.18
C LEU A 439 2.37 14.59 11.43
N THR A 440 2.85 13.80 12.41
CA THR A 440 3.55 14.32 13.59
C THR A 440 4.85 15.04 13.23
N ALA A 441 5.65 14.46 12.34
CA ALA A 441 6.86 15.11 11.84
C ALA A 441 6.52 16.43 11.12
N LEU A 442 5.49 16.43 10.26
CA LEU A 442 5.02 17.62 9.54
C LEU A 442 4.54 18.72 10.50
N LEU A 443 3.68 18.38 11.47
CA LEU A 443 3.15 19.35 12.44
C LEU A 443 4.25 19.89 13.36
N THR A 444 5.23 19.08 13.73
CA THR A 444 6.42 19.53 14.47
C THR A 444 7.20 20.58 13.67
N LEU A 445 7.44 20.33 12.38
CA LEU A 445 8.08 21.31 11.48
C LEU A 445 7.27 22.60 11.36
N LEU A 446 5.95 22.52 11.21
CA LEU A 446 5.07 23.69 11.17
C LEU A 446 5.08 24.46 12.49
N GLY A 447 5.11 23.77 13.64
CA GLY A 447 5.23 24.37 14.96
C GLY A 447 6.54 25.13 15.13
N LEU A 448 7.66 24.56 14.66
CA LEU A 448 8.96 25.23 14.64
C LEU A 448 8.91 26.53 13.82
N LEU A 449 8.31 26.49 12.62
CA LEU A 449 8.19 27.66 11.74
C LEU A 449 7.25 28.73 12.31
N ALA A 450 6.11 28.34 12.87
CA ALA A 450 5.17 29.27 13.50
C ALA A 450 5.79 29.97 14.71
N GLY A 451 6.48 29.21 15.58
CA GLY A 451 7.21 29.77 16.71
C GLY A 451 8.31 30.74 16.28
N ALA A 452 9.02 30.42 15.20
CA ALA A 452 10.02 31.31 14.61
C ALA A 452 9.41 32.61 14.07
N GLY A 453 8.25 32.52 13.38
CA GLY A 453 7.51 33.68 12.89
C GLY A 453 7.03 34.60 14.02
N ILE A 454 6.53 34.04 15.12
CA ILE A 454 6.14 34.79 16.32
C ILE A 454 7.35 35.49 16.93
N GLY A 455 8.46 34.75 17.11
CA GLY A 455 9.69 35.33 17.66
C GLY A 455 10.25 36.46 16.80
N PHE A 456 10.24 36.30 15.48
CA PHE A 456 10.61 37.38 14.55
C PHE A 456 9.69 38.60 14.66
N GLY A 457 8.38 38.39 14.80
CA GLY A 457 7.40 39.46 15.00
C GLY A 457 7.64 40.24 16.30
N LEU A 458 7.94 39.53 17.39
CA LEU A 458 8.24 40.13 18.69
C LEU A 458 9.57 40.88 18.69
N ASP A 459 10.62 40.34 18.09
CA ASP A 459 11.91 41.03 17.93
C ASP A 459 11.76 42.32 17.11
N ARG A 460 10.98 42.27 16.02
CA ARG A 460 10.70 43.46 15.20
C ARG A 460 9.86 44.50 15.94
N ALA A 461 8.93 44.07 16.80
CA ALA A 461 8.14 44.95 17.64
C ALA A 461 9.00 45.61 18.73
N ASP A 462 9.84 44.85 19.43
CA ASP A 462 10.73 45.36 20.48
C ASP A 462 11.77 46.34 19.90
N ASN A 463 12.33 46.04 18.73
CA ASN A 463 13.19 46.98 18.01
C ASN A 463 12.45 48.27 17.61
N LYS A 464 11.17 48.19 17.23
CA LYS A 464 10.34 49.37 16.94
C LYS A 464 10.07 50.20 18.20
N TYR A 465 9.82 49.56 19.35
CA TYR A 465 9.66 50.23 20.65
C TYR A 465 10.95 50.88 21.14
N LYS A 466 12.10 50.21 21.00
CA LYS A 466 13.43 50.77 21.33
C LYS A 466 13.79 51.98 20.45
N ILE A 467 13.40 51.97 19.17
CA ILE A 467 13.53 53.13 18.27
C ILE A 467 12.57 54.25 18.69
N TYR A 468 11.32 53.94 19.04
CA TYR A 468 10.34 54.92 19.51
C TYR A 468 10.76 55.59 20.82
N ASP A 469 11.31 54.83 21.76
CA ASP A 469 11.87 55.35 23.03
C ASP A 469 13.14 56.17 22.83
N ARG A 470 13.98 55.84 21.83
CA ARG A 470 15.12 56.68 21.43
C ARG A 470 14.67 57.98 20.78
N ILE A 471 13.66 57.94 19.90
CA ILE A 471 13.10 59.14 19.26
C ILE A 471 12.41 60.04 20.29
N ARG A 472 11.66 59.47 21.24
CA ARG A 472 11.02 60.20 22.35
C ARG A 472 12.02 60.87 23.30
N LYS A 473 13.24 60.33 23.42
CA LYS A 473 14.32 60.94 24.22
C LYS A 473 15.09 62.03 23.47
N VAL A 474 14.91 62.17 22.16
CA VAL A 474 15.65 63.11 21.30
C VAL A 474 14.76 64.23 20.76
N LEU A 475 13.44 64.08 20.77
CA LEU A 475 12.49 65.16 20.46
C LEU A 475 11.95 65.78 21.76
N PRO A 476 12.07 67.12 21.95
CA PRO A 476 11.58 67.84 23.13
C PRO A 476 10.05 67.85 23.26
#